data_AF-A0A292PPU2-F1
#
_entry.id   AF-A0A292PPU2-F1
#
_cell.length_a   1.000
_cell.length_b   1.000
_cell.length_c   1.000
_cell.angle_alpha   90.00
_cell.angle_beta   90.00
_cell.angle_gamma   90.00
#
_symmetry.space_group_name_H-M   'P 1'
#
loop_
_entity.id
_entity.type
_entity.pdbx_description
1 polymer ?
#
loop_
_entity_poly.entity_id
_entity_poly.type
_entity_poly.pdbx_seq_one_letter_code
_entity_poly.pdbx_strand_id
1 'polypeptide(L)'
;MGALDVLSRNSSVIVGDDILNGVAAYFAGKGVPNDDQTAGISGAIAAAHYIRAIAPAYKIPVILHTDYCPAKLLPWLDWMLSPDEAHFAEHGEPLFSSHMIGLSEEDKDFNIATTKKYLSRAALMKQWLEMEIRTTGGEEDGVDNTGVDNSALYTQPEDIWEVYSALVTVSPYFSIAAGFGNVHGVYKPGKVRPHSELLRRHQEFTRGKLAGGGRRSHCFWSSMVDPGSTKAEFETAIGHGVAKVNLDTDLQSALHEET
;
A
#
# COMPACT_ATOMS: atom_id res chain seq x y z
N MET A 1 4.97 12.27 13.36
CA MET A 1 5.93 13.36 13.73
C MET A 1 7.39 12.95 13.59
N GLY A 2 7.86 11.89 14.28
CA GLY A 2 9.25 11.43 14.17
C GLY A 2 9.68 11.14 12.72
N ALA A 3 8.80 10.50 11.93
CA ALA A 3 9.02 10.26 10.51
C ALA A 3 9.29 11.55 9.71
N LEU A 4 8.44 12.58 9.83
CA LEU A 4 8.62 13.85 9.11
C LEU A 4 9.96 14.54 9.47
N ASP A 5 10.35 14.52 10.76
CA ASP A 5 11.61 15.12 11.20
C ASP A 5 12.83 14.39 10.63
N VAL A 6 12.88 13.06 10.75
CA VAL A 6 13.98 12.24 10.22
C VAL A 6 14.07 12.36 8.69
N LEU A 7 12.94 12.29 8.00
CA LEU A 7 12.89 12.29 6.54
C LEU A 7 13.22 13.66 5.95
N SER A 8 12.82 14.77 6.61
CA SER A 8 13.19 16.13 6.17
C SER A 8 14.70 16.37 6.12
N ARG A 9 15.48 15.58 6.86
CA ARG A 9 16.95 15.68 6.91
C ARG A 9 17.64 14.75 5.91
N ASN A 10 16.97 13.68 5.48
CA ASN A 10 17.60 12.53 4.82
C ASN A 10 16.93 12.11 3.50
N SER A 11 15.81 12.71 3.10
CA SER A 11 15.02 12.25 1.95
C SER A 11 14.38 13.40 1.17
N SER A 12 14.18 13.17 -0.13
CA SER A 12 13.58 14.14 -1.04
C SER A 12 12.09 13.89 -1.31
N VAL A 13 11.56 12.71 -0.93
CA VAL A 13 10.16 12.31 -1.08
C VAL A 13 9.77 11.36 0.06
N ILE A 14 8.59 11.58 0.65
CA ILE A 14 7.96 10.64 1.59
C ILE A 14 6.88 9.84 0.86
N VAL A 15 6.94 8.52 1.02
CA VAL A 15 5.80 7.64 0.75
C VAL A 15 5.20 7.22 2.11
N GLY A 16 4.03 7.77 2.45
CA GLY A 16 3.05 7.26 3.42
C GLY A 16 3.39 7.29 4.92
N ASP A 17 2.77 8.19 5.69
CA ASP A 17 2.28 7.78 7.03
C ASP A 17 1.11 6.84 6.71
N ASP A 18 1.39 5.53 6.64
CA ASP A 18 0.41 4.51 6.30
C ASP A 18 -0.59 4.40 7.46
N ILE A 19 -1.80 4.95 7.25
CA ILE A 19 -2.85 4.92 8.26
C ILE A 19 -3.58 3.58 8.15
N LEU A 20 -3.15 2.63 8.99
CA LEU A 20 -3.86 1.38 9.24
C LEU A 20 -5.21 1.68 9.92
N ASN A 21 -6.25 0.88 9.65
CA ASN A 21 -7.56 1.07 10.27
C ASN A 21 -7.48 1.06 11.82
N GLY A 22 -6.65 0.17 12.39
CA GLY A 22 -6.40 0.11 13.83
C GLY A 22 -5.70 1.36 14.39
N VAL A 23 -4.72 1.90 13.67
CA VAL A 23 -4.01 3.14 14.03
C VAL A 23 -4.93 4.34 13.89
N ALA A 24 -5.79 4.35 12.88
CA ALA A 24 -6.80 5.38 12.70
C ALA A 24 -7.75 5.43 13.92
N ALA A 25 -8.25 4.28 14.37
CA ALA A 25 -9.06 4.20 15.59
C ALA A 25 -8.29 4.65 16.83
N TYR A 26 -6.98 4.38 16.91
CA TYR A 26 -6.12 4.89 17.97
C TYR A 26 -6.00 6.42 17.94
N PHE A 27 -5.90 7.03 16.75
CA PHE A 27 -5.83 8.48 16.57
C PHE A 27 -7.13 9.19 16.99
N ALA A 28 -8.29 8.56 16.79
CA ALA A 28 -9.56 9.01 17.36
C ALA A 28 -9.60 8.90 18.89
N GLY A 29 -8.82 7.96 19.44
CA GLY A 29 -8.71 7.67 20.87
C GLY A 29 -9.50 6.42 21.26
N LYS A 30 -8.88 5.55 22.06
CA LYS A 30 -9.45 4.26 22.51
C LYS A 30 -10.78 4.36 23.27
N GLY A 31 -11.16 5.55 23.74
CA GLY A 31 -12.44 5.81 24.40
C GLY A 31 -13.60 6.08 23.44
N VAL A 32 -13.34 6.25 22.14
CA VAL A 32 -14.36 6.43 21.11
C VAL A 32 -14.85 5.04 20.65
N PRO A 33 -16.16 4.76 20.69
CA PRO A 33 -16.70 3.52 20.14
C PRO A 33 -16.31 3.36 18.67
N ASN A 34 -15.85 2.18 18.27
CA ASN A 34 -15.50 1.87 16.89
C ASN A 34 -16.56 0.98 16.21
N ASP A 35 -17.82 1.08 16.66
CA ASP A 35 -18.95 0.44 16.00
C ASP A 35 -19.01 0.94 14.55
N ASP A 36 -19.19 0.01 13.60
CA ASP A 36 -19.22 0.30 12.16
C ASP A 36 -18.00 1.10 11.64
N GLN A 37 -16.82 0.92 12.25
CA GLN A 37 -15.56 1.59 11.87
C GLN A 37 -15.54 3.11 12.07
N THR A 38 -16.48 3.66 12.84
CA THR A 38 -16.64 5.11 13.01
C THR A 38 -15.43 5.81 13.64
N ALA A 39 -14.75 5.18 14.61
CA ALA A 39 -13.52 5.71 15.18
C ALA A 39 -12.36 5.64 14.17
N GLY A 40 -12.26 4.54 13.42
CA GLY A 40 -11.29 4.39 12.32
C GLY A 40 -11.43 5.49 11.26
N ILE A 41 -12.65 5.78 10.82
CA ILE A 41 -12.92 6.85 9.84
C ILE A 41 -12.55 8.22 10.41
N SER A 42 -13.09 8.55 11.59
CA SER A 42 -12.89 9.87 12.20
C SER A 42 -11.42 10.14 12.53
N GLY A 43 -10.72 9.12 13.01
CA GLY A 43 -9.30 9.23 13.34
C GLY A 43 -8.41 9.31 12.11
N ALA A 44 -8.74 8.59 11.02
CA ALA A 44 -8.02 8.74 9.75
C ALA A 44 -8.17 10.17 9.19
N ILE A 45 -9.39 10.73 9.20
CA ILE A 45 -9.65 12.11 8.76
C ILE A 45 -8.89 13.12 9.65
N ALA A 46 -8.92 12.94 10.98
CA ALA A 46 -8.19 13.80 11.91
C ALA A 46 -6.67 13.74 11.67
N ALA A 47 -6.11 12.54 11.49
CA ALA A 47 -4.71 12.35 11.16
C ALA A 47 -4.34 13.00 9.82
N ALA A 48 -5.18 12.85 8.80
CA ALA A 48 -4.97 13.47 7.49
C ALA A 48 -4.88 15.00 7.58
N HIS A 49 -5.84 15.64 8.27
CA HIS A 49 -5.81 17.09 8.47
C HIS A 49 -4.59 17.54 9.28
N TYR A 50 -4.22 16.79 10.33
CA TYR A 50 -3.03 17.07 11.11
C TYR A 50 -1.75 17.00 10.24
N ILE A 51 -1.57 15.91 9.48
CA ILE A 51 -0.41 15.71 8.61
C ILE A 51 -0.34 16.81 7.55
N ARG A 52 -1.46 17.14 6.90
CA ARG A 52 -1.52 18.20 5.89
C ARG A 52 -1.21 19.58 6.46
N ALA A 53 -1.61 19.85 7.71
CA ALA A 53 -1.31 21.12 8.36
C ALA A 53 0.19 21.27 8.69
N ILE A 54 0.88 20.18 9.05
CA ILE A 54 2.27 20.23 9.49
C ILE A 54 3.29 19.94 8.38
N ALA A 55 2.95 19.12 7.38
CA ALA A 55 3.85 18.71 6.30
C ALA A 55 4.55 19.89 5.58
N PRO A 56 3.88 21.03 5.27
CA PRO A 56 4.53 22.17 4.64
C PRO A 56 5.71 22.75 5.44
N ALA A 57 5.69 22.63 6.77
CA ALA A 57 6.77 23.12 7.63
C ALA A 57 8.09 22.37 7.39
N TYR A 58 8.02 21.11 6.95
CA TYR A 58 9.18 20.24 6.69
C TYR A 58 9.75 20.41 5.27
N LYS A 59 9.09 21.17 4.38
CA LYS A 59 9.55 21.50 3.01
C LYS A 59 9.93 20.28 2.15
N ILE A 60 9.23 19.17 2.36
CA ILE A 60 9.35 17.94 1.58
C ILE A 60 7.98 17.53 1.05
N PRO A 61 7.90 16.89 -0.13
CA PRO A 61 6.64 16.32 -0.59
C PRO A 61 6.28 15.09 0.26
N VAL A 62 5.00 15.02 0.64
CA VAL A 62 4.44 13.93 1.44
C VAL A 62 3.28 13.29 0.69
N ILE A 63 3.36 11.97 0.50
CA ILE A 63 2.25 11.15 0.03
C ILE A 63 1.53 10.61 1.28
N LEU A 64 0.24 10.91 1.41
CA LEU A 64 -0.60 10.39 2.48
C LEU A 64 -1.36 9.14 2.00
N HIS A 65 -1.26 8.03 2.72
CA HIS A 65 -1.74 6.72 2.30
C HIS A 65 -2.53 6.02 3.42
N THR A 66 -3.48 5.16 3.05
CA THR A 66 -4.07 4.19 3.99
C THR A 66 -3.66 2.79 3.59
N ASP A 67 -3.29 1.99 4.59
CA ASP A 67 -2.73 0.66 4.38
C ASP A 67 -3.79 -0.43 4.12
N TYR A 68 -3.36 -1.70 4.19
CA TYR A 68 -4.11 -2.92 3.89
C TYR A 68 -5.61 -2.86 4.23
N CYS A 69 -6.43 -2.98 3.18
CA CYS A 69 -7.88 -3.01 3.27
C CYS A 69 -8.43 -4.35 2.75
N PRO A 70 -8.65 -5.35 3.63
CA PRO A 70 -9.22 -6.64 3.26
C PRO A 70 -10.71 -6.52 2.92
N ALA A 71 -11.29 -7.59 2.35
CA ALA A 71 -12.70 -7.61 1.92
C ALA A 71 -13.68 -7.14 3.02
N LYS A 72 -13.43 -7.55 4.27
CA LYS A 72 -14.21 -7.16 5.45
C LYS A 72 -14.20 -5.65 5.75
N LEU A 73 -13.18 -4.91 5.28
CA LEU A 73 -13.01 -3.47 5.47
C LEU A 73 -13.35 -2.65 4.22
N LEU A 74 -13.84 -3.25 3.13
CA LEU A 74 -14.32 -2.47 1.96
C LEU A 74 -15.36 -1.38 2.31
N PRO A 75 -16.30 -1.60 3.26
CA PRO A 75 -17.18 -0.52 3.72
C PRO A 75 -16.41 0.67 4.32
N TRP A 76 -15.31 0.43 5.04
CA TRP A 76 -14.45 1.49 5.55
C TRP A 76 -13.83 2.30 4.40
N LEU A 77 -13.33 1.64 3.35
CA LEU A 77 -12.81 2.35 2.17
C LEU A 77 -13.89 3.14 1.43
N ASP A 78 -15.11 2.62 1.33
CA ASP A 78 -16.24 3.38 0.77
C ASP A 78 -16.48 4.69 1.53
N TRP A 79 -16.35 4.65 2.85
CA TRP A 79 -16.44 5.83 3.70
C TRP A 79 -15.24 6.75 3.55
N MET A 80 -14.02 6.23 3.44
CA MET A 80 -12.78 7.01 3.29
C MET A 80 -12.72 7.80 1.98
N LEU A 81 -13.32 7.29 0.90
CA LEU A 81 -13.41 8.03 -0.37
C LEU A 81 -14.41 9.20 -0.33
N SER A 82 -15.35 9.21 0.63
CA SER A 82 -16.32 10.31 0.76
C SER A 82 -15.70 11.64 1.22
N PRO A 83 -14.84 11.70 2.28
CA PRO A 83 -14.12 12.92 2.61
C PRO A 83 -13.09 13.30 1.54
N ASP A 84 -12.54 12.35 0.77
CA ASP A 84 -11.73 12.70 -0.40
C ASP A 84 -12.53 13.45 -1.46
N GLU A 85 -13.72 12.94 -1.80
CA GLU A 85 -14.61 13.59 -2.76
C GLU A 85 -15.03 14.98 -2.30
N ALA A 86 -15.36 15.13 -1.01
CA ALA A 86 -15.70 16.42 -0.42
C ALA A 86 -14.52 17.40 -0.46
N HIS A 87 -13.32 16.95 -0.07
CA HIS A 87 -12.12 17.79 -0.08
C HIS A 87 -11.70 18.15 -1.51
N PHE A 88 -11.82 17.23 -2.47
CA PHE A 88 -11.54 17.46 -3.88
C PHE A 88 -12.49 18.49 -4.50
N ALA A 89 -13.78 18.45 -4.15
CA ALA A 89 -14.75 19.42 -4.63
C ALA A 89 -14.43 20.86 -4.19
N GLU A 90 -13.84 21.04 -3.02
CA GLU A 90 -13.48 22.35 -2.46
C GLU A 90 -12.07 22.80 -2.85
N HIS A 91 -11.10 21.89 -2.90
CA HIS A 91 -9.67 22.22 -3.00
C HIS A 91 -9.00 21.77 -4.31
N GLY A 92 -9.66 20.94 -5.11
CA GLY A 92 -9.10 20.37 -6.35
C GLY A 92 -8.09 19.24 -6.13
N GLU A 93 -7.97 18.73 -4.91
CA GLU A 93 -7.16 17.56 -4.54
C GLU A 93 -7.87 16.73 -3.45
N PRO A 94 -7.71 15.39 -3.44
CA PRO A 94 -8.30 14.54 -2.41
C PRO A 94 -7.64 14.79 -1.04
N LEU A 95 -8.28 14.32 0.04
CA LEU A 95 -7.74 14.43 1.40
C LEU A 95 -6.51 13.51 1.55
N PHE A 96 -6.60 12.29 1.03
CA PHE A 96 -5.52 11.29 0.94
C PHE A 96 -4.92 11.28 -0.46
N SER A 97 -3.61 11.10 -0.55
CA SER A 97 -2.93 10.94 -1.84
C SER A 97 -3.24 9.58 -2.47
N SER A 98 -3.45 8.56 -1.64
CA SER A 98 -3.62 7.18 -2.09
C SER A 98 -4.32 6.29 -1.06
N HIS A 99 -4.87 5.16 -1.51
CA HIS A 99 -5.41 4.10 -0.66
C HIS A 99 -4.91 2.73 -1.14
N MET A 100 -4.88 1.74 -0.26
CA MET A 100 -4.62 0.34 -0.60
C MET A 100 -5.89 -0.51 -0.57
N ILE A 101 -5.97 -1.47 -1.49
CA ILE A 101 -6.93 -2.57 -1.50
C ILE A 101 -6.14 -3.88 -1.41
N GLY A 102 -6.42 -4.63 -0.34
CA GLY A 102 -5.73 -5.87 0.02
C GLY A 102 -6.65 -7.07 -0.10
N LEU A 103 -7.01 -7.47 -1.33
CA LEU A 103 -7.91 -8.60 -1.58
C LEU A 103 -7.14 -9.85 -2.05
N SER A 104 -5.92 -10.02 -1.54
CA SER A 104 -5.01 -11.08 -1.97
C SER A 104 -5.44 -12.49 -1.51
N GLU A 105 -6.31 -12.58 -0.49
CA GLU A 105 -6.98 -13.81 -0.04
C GLU A 105 -8.20 -14.20 -0.88
N GLU A 106 -8.73 -13.27 -1.66
CA GLU A 106 -9.94 -13.48 -2.47
C GLU A 106 -9.61 -14.06 -3.84
N ASP A 107 -10.64 -14.51 -4.56
CA ASP A 107 -10.48 -14.91 -5.96
C ASP A 107 -9.92 -13.76 -6.81
N LYS A 108 -8.98 -14.07 -7.71
CA LYS A 108 -8.27 -13.06 -8.52
C LYS A 108 -9.22 -12.22 -9.38
N ASP A 109 -10.25 -12.83 -9.96
CA ASP A 109 -11.21 -12.11 -10.79
C ASP A 109 -12.07 -11.18 -9.93
N PHE A 110 -12.45 -11.61 -8.72
CA PHE A 110 -13.12 -10.76 -7.74
C PHE A 110 -12.23 -9.58 -7.31
N ASN A 111 -10.96 -9.83 -7.00
CA ASN A 111 -10.00 -8.79 -6.61
C ASN A 111 -9.84 -7.74 -7.73
N ILE A 112 -9.57 -8.17 -8.97
CA ILE A 112 -9.45 -7.27 -10.12
C ILE A 112 -10.74 -6.49 -10.36
N ALA A 113 -11.90 -7.16 -10.36
CA ALA A 113 -13.19 -6.51 -10.60
C ALA A 113 -13.52 -5.46 -9.53
N THR A 114 -13.29 -5.80 -8.26
CA THR A 114 -13.52 -4.89 -7.13
C THR A 114 -12.54 -3.71 -7.18
N THR A 115 -11.26 -3.97 -7.39
CA THR A 115 -10.25 -2.90 -7.53
C THR A 115 -10.58 -1.96 -8.68
N LYS A 116 -11.05 -2.46 -9.83
CA LYS A 116 -11.51 -1.59 -10.94
C LYS A 116 -12.64 -0.65 -10.54
N LYS A 117 -13.60 -1.13 -9.73
CA LYS A 117 -14.72 -0.30 -9.23
C LYS A 117 -14.19 0.86 -8.39
N TYR A 118 -13.31 0.58 -7.43
CA TYR A 118 -12.71 1.61 -6.57
C TYR A 118 -11.76 2.54 -7.34
N LEU A 119 -10.94 1.99 -8.24
CA LEU A 119 -10.04 2.78 -9.09
C LEU A 119 -10.83 3.75 -9.98
N SER A 120 -12.01 3.36 -10.46
CA SER A 120 -12.88 4.24 -11.24
C SER A 120 -13.35 5.45 -10.42
N ARG A 121 -13.64 5.27 -9.12
CA ARG A 121 -14.04 6.33 -8.20
C ARG A 121 -12.83 7.24 -7.85
N ALA A 122 -11.70 6.65 -7.49
CA ALA A 122 -10.46 7.35 -7.17
C ALA A 122 -9.89 8.16 -8.36
N ALA A 123 -10.01 7.64 -9.59
CA ALA A 123 -9.51 8.28 -10.80
C ALA A 123 -10.14 9.65 -11.08
N LEU A 124 -11.39 9.87 -10.67
CA LEU A 124 -12.08 11.16 -10.80
C LEU A 124 -11.34 12.27 -10.04
N MET A 125 -10.61 11.91 -8.99
CA MET A 125 -9.84 12.81 -8.14
C MET A 125 -8.33 12.77 -8.43
N LYS A 126 -7.90 12.03 -9.46
CA LYS A 126 -6.49 11.70 -9.73
C LYS A 126 -5.79 11.06 -8.51
N GLN A 127 -6.56 10.37 -7.68
CA GLN A 127 -6.08 9.70 -6.49
C GLN A 127 -5.48 8.34 -6.87
N TRP A 128 -4.43 7.94 -6.18
CA TRP A 128 -3.72 6.70 -6.47
C TRP A 128 -4.34 5.51 -5.73
N LEU A 129 -4.39 4.34 -6.37
CA LEU A 129 -4.85 3.11 -5.73
C LEU A 129 -3.75 2.05 -5.77
N GLU A 130 -3.35 1.58 -4.61
CA GLU A 130 -2.47 0.42 -4.48
C GLU A 130 -3.31 -0.85 -4.39
N MET A 131 -2.94 -1.88 -5.15
CA MET A 131 -3.63 -3.17 -5.16
C MET A 131 -2.65 -4.27 -4.81
N GLU A 132 -3.04 -5.16 -3.91
CA GLU A 132 -2.28 -6.39 -3.65
C GLU A 132 -2.83 -7.56 -4.46
N ILE A 133 -1.92 -8.36 -5.02
CA ILE A 133 -2.25 -9.62 -5.70
C ILE A 133 -1.39 -10.77 -5.19
N ARG A 134 -2.08 -11.89 -4.91
CA ARG A 134 -1.60 -13.09 -4.22
C ARG A 134 -1.10 -12.82 -2.81
N THR A 135 -1.37 -13.78 -1.93
CA THR A 135 -1.16 -13.65 -0.49
C THR A 135 0.32 -13.49 -0.17
N THR A 136 0.67 -12.45 0.56
CA THR A 136 1.94 -12.30 1.26
C THR A 136 1.95 -13.18 2.52
N GLY A 137 3.13 -13.61 2.97
CA GLY A 137 3.20 -14.40 4.21
C GLY A 137 3.04 -13.53 5.46
N GLY A 138 2.96 -14.13 6.65
CA GLY A 138 3.00 -13.39 7.92
C GLY A 138 1.63 -12.97 8.47
N GLU A 139 1.61 -12.00 9.39
CA GLU A 139 0.37 -11.52 10.01
C GLU A 139 0.27 -10.00 9.88
N GLU A 140 -0.89 -9.50 9.43
CA GLU A 140 -1.21 -8.07 9.34
C GLU A 140 -2.67 -7.82 9.71
N ASP A 141 -2.95 -6.83 10.56
CA ASP A 141 -4.31 -6.40 10.93
C ASP A 141 -5.28 -7.56 11.30
N GLY A 142 -4.74 -8.56 11.99
CA GLY A 142 -5.46 -9.76 12.45
C GLY A 142 -5.78 -10.77 11.34
N VAL A 143 -5.08 -10.71 10.21
CA VAL A 143 -5.08 -11.70 9.13
C VAL A 143 -3.77 -12.49 9.21
N ASP A 144 -3.84 -13.80 9.48
CA ASP A 144 -2.67 -14.69 9.67
C ASP A 144 -2.47 -15.60 8.44
N ASN A 145 -1.43 -15.28 7.66
CA ASN A 145 -0.99 -16.02 6.48
C ASN A 145 0.19 -16.97 6.75
N THR A 146 0.50 -17.28 8.01
CA THR A 146 1.67 -18.12 8.37
C THR A 146 1.56 -19.58 7.90
N GLY A 147 0.35 -20.04 7.56
CA GLY A 147 0.03 -21.41 7.12
C GLY A 147 -0.21 -21.58 5.61
N VAL A 148 -0.09 -20.52 4.81
CA VAL A 148 -0.36 -20.54 3.35
C VAL A 148 0.69 -21.39 2.60
N ASP A 149 0.27 -22.08 1.53
CA ASP A 149 1.17 -22.86 0.65
C ASP A 149 2.24 -21.94 0.04
N ASN A 150 3.50 -22.39 0.05
CA ASN A 150 4.65 -21.65 -0.47
C ASN A 150 4.46 -21.22 -1.94
N SER A 151 3.70 -21.98 -2.74
CA SER A 151 3.38 -21.61 -4.12
C SER A 151 2.43 -20.41 -4.26
N ALA A 152 1.58 -20.16 -3.26
CA ALA A 152 0.68 -19.00 -3.24
C ALA A 152 1.39 -17.70 -2.86
N LEU A 153 2.57 -17.78 -2.23
CA LEU A 153 3.41 -16.63 -1.83
C LEU A 153 4.17 -15.96 -2.98
N TYR A 154 4.16 -16.57 -4.18
CA TYR A 154 4.86 -16.07 -5.36
C TYR A 154 3.90 -15.79 -6.50
N THR A 155 3.70 -14.52 -6.78
CA THR A 155 2.98 -13.98 -7.93
C THR A 155 3.63 -14.42 -9.23
N GLN A 156 2.81 -14.76 -10.22
CA GLN A 156 3.30 -15.10 -11.55
C GLN A 156 3.26 -13.87 -12.47
N PRO A 157 4.18 -13.75 -13.45
CA PRO A 157 4.17 -12.64 -14.40
C PRO A 157 2.84 -12.46 -15.14
N GLU A 158 2.10 -13.54 -15.38
CA GLU A 158 0.77 -13.52 -15.99
C GLU A 158 -0.27 -12.82 -15.11
N ASP A 159 -0.24 -13.04 -13.79
CA ASP A 159 -1.15 -12.37 -12.85
C ASP A 159 -0.94 -10.86 -12.87
N ILE A 160 0.31 -10.42 -12.91
CA ILE A 160 0.67 -9.01 -13.04
C ILE A 160 0.12 -8.42 -14.34
N TRP A 161 0.28 -9.14 -15.44
CA TRP A 161 -0.21 -8.65 -16.73
C TRP A 161 -1.74 -8.53 -16.73
N GLU A 162 -2.45 -9.49 -16.15
CA GLU A 162 -3.91 -9.44 -16.02
C GLU A 162 -4.35 -8.24 -15.19
N VAL A 163 -3.73 -7.99 -14.03
CA VAL A 163 -3.99 -6.78 -13.23
C VAL A 163 -3.69 -5.52 -14.02
N TYR A 164 -2.48 -5.38 -14.56
CA TYR A 164 -2.06 -4.20 -15.28
C TYR A 164 -2.97 -3.90 -16.46
N SER A 165 -3.23 -4.90 -17.31
CA SER A 165 -4.08 -4.76 -18.51
C SER A 165 -5.53 -4.43 -18.15
N ALA A 166 -6.03 -4.89 -17.00
CA ALA A 166 -7.36 -4.58 -16.52
C ALA A 166 -7.45 -3.15 -15.94
N LEU A 167 -6.51 -2.75 -15.08
CA LEU A 167 -6.54 -1.47 -14.37
C LEU A 167 -6.13 -0.28 -15.23
N VAL A 168 -5.17 -0.45 -16.15
CA VAL A 168 -4.71 0.64 -17.04
C VAL A 168 -5.80 1.16 -17.96
N THR A 169 -6.86 0.36 -18.21
CA THR A 169 -8.05 0.80 -18.96
C THR A 169 -8.92 1.79 -18.20
N VAL A 170 -8.79 1.84 -16.87
CA VAL A 170 -9.54 2.71 -15.97
C VAL A 170 -8.73 3.97 -15.66
N SER A 171 -7.47 3.81 -15.23
CA SER A 171 -6.63 4.91 -14.77
C SER A 171 -5.14 4.54 -14.81
N PRO A 172 -4.22 5.50 -15.01
CA PRO A 172 -2.79 5.28 -14.82
C PRO A 172 -2.34 5.38 -13.35
N TYR A 173 -3.21 5.81 -12.43
CA TYR A 173 -2.87 6.08 -11.03
C TYR A 173 -3.02 4.83 -10.16
N PHE A 174 -2.18 3.83 -10.39
CA PHE A 174 -2.16 2.62 -9.56
C PHE A 174 -0.77 2.01 -9.40
N SER A 175 -0.58 1.32 -8.29
CA SER A 175 0.57 0.47 -7.98
C SER A 175 0.10 -0.97 -7.72
N ILE A 176 1.00 -1.93 -7.89
CA ILE A 176 0.74 -3.34 -7.62
C ILE A 176 1.71 -3.80 -6.53
N ALA A 177 1.18 -4.29 -5.42
CA ALA A 177 1.91 -5.08 -4.44
C ALA A 177 1.81 -6.55 -4.83
N ALA A 178 2.95 -7.18 -5.11
CA ALA A 178 3.01 -8.58 -5.52
C ALA A 178 3.65 -9.40 -4.42
N GLY A 179 3.09 -10.59 -4.12
CA GLY A 179 3.80 -11.58 -3.32
C GLY A 179 5.03 -12.08 -4.08
N PHE A 180 6.23 -11.88 -3.56
CA PHE A 180 7.46 -12.50 -4.06
C PHE A 180 8.24 -13.19 -2.92
N GLY A 181 7.51 -13.69 -1.93
CA GLY A 181 8.08 -14.21 -0.68
C GLY A 181 8.35 -13.15 0.38
N ASN A 182 7.79 -11.95 0.22
CA ASN A 182 7.68 -10.94 1.26
C ASN A 182 6.58 -11.31 2.27
N VAL A 183 6.76 -10.88 3.51
CA VAL A 183 5.89 -11.15 4.65
C VAL A 183 5.56 -9.88 5.42
N HIS A 184 4.37 -9.87 6.01
CA HIS A 184 3.94 -8.81 6.93
C HIS A 184 4.33 -9.17 8.38
N GLY A 185 4.66 -8.14 9.15
CA GLY A 185 4.94 -8.25 10.58
C GLY A 185 6.21 -9.03 10.92
N VAL A 186 6.27 -9.53 12.17
CA VAL A 186 7.42 -10.28 12.69
C VAL A 186 7.29 -11.75 12.33
N TYR A 187 8.03 -12.17 11.31
CA TYR A 187 8.06 -13.56 10.89
C TYR A 187 9.30 -14.31 11.40
N LYS A 188 9.18 -15.62 11.61
CA LYS A 188 10.35 -16.44 11.98
C LYS A 188 11.32 -16.54 10.79
N PRO A 189 12.60 -16.17 10.95
CA PRO A 189 13.58 -16.26 9.88
C PRO A 189 13.63 -17.67 9.25
N GLY A 190 13.59 -17.74 7.91
CA GLY A 190 13.92 -18.94 7.15
C GLY A 190 12.77 -19.81 6.62
N LYS A 191 11.51 -19.47 6.88
CA LYS A 191 10.34 -20.21 6.32
C LYS A 191 9.90 -19.72 4.93
N VAL A 192 10.01 -18.42 4.67
CA VAL A 192 9.76 -17.78 3.38
C VAL A 192 11.02 -16.99 3.03
N ARG A 193 11.39 -16.93 1.75
CA ARG A 193 12.56 -16.18 1.29
C ARG A 193 12.14 -15.20 0.19
N PRO A 194 12.46 -13.91 0.32
CA PRO A 194 12.23 -12.95 -0.74
C PRO A 194 13.01 -13.33 -2.01
N HIS A 195 12.28 -13.47 -3.11
CA HIS A 195 12.80 -13.75 -4.44
C HIS A 195 12.67 -12.49 -5.32
N SER A 196 13.46 -11.46 -5.00
CA SER A 196 13.41 -10.15 -5.67
C SER A 196 13.60 -10.24 -7.19
N GLU A 197 14.28 -11.27 -7.70
CA GLU A 197 14.44 -11.53 -9.12
C GLU A 197 13.11 -11.79 -9.86
N LEU A 198 12.03 -12.15 -9.15
CA LEU A 198 10.69 -12.28 -9.73
C LEU A 198 10.15 -10.94 -10.22
N LEU A 199 10.44 -9.84 -9.50
CA LEU A 199 10.05 -8.48 -9.89
C LEU A 199 10.62 -8.11 -11.26
N ARG A 200 11.86 -8.51 -11.55
CA ARG A 200 12.47 -8.34 -12.88
C ARG A 200 11.67 -9.09 -13.94
N ARG A 201 11.30 -10.35 -13.68
CA ARG A 201 10.52 -11.18 -14.62
C ARG A 201 9.16 -10.57 -14.90
N HIS A 202 8.49 -10.05 -13.87
CA HIS A 202 7.21 -9.35 -14.05
C HIS A 202 7.36 -8.12 -14.94
N GLN A 203 8.37 -7.28 -14.69
CA GLN A 203 8.65 -6.10 -15.54
C GLN A 203 8.99 -6.50 -16.98
N GLU A 204 9.81 -7.53 -17.18
CA GLU A 204 10.17 -8.03 -18.52
C GLU A 204 8.94 -8.58 -19.27
N PHE A 205 8.09 -9.34 -18.59
CA PHE A 205 6.86 -9.89 -19.18
C PHE A 205 5.89 -8.78 -19.59
N THR A 206 5.59 -7.86 -18.67
CA THR A 206 4.68 -6.73 -18.93
C THR A 206 5.23 -5.80 -20.02
N ARG A 207 6.55 -5.51 -20.01
CA ARG A 207 7.20 -4.75 -21.09
C ARG A 207 7.11 -5.49 -22.43
N GLY A 208 7.30 -6.80 -22.45
CA GLY A 208 7.18 -7.62 -23.66
C GLY A 208 5.77 -7.54 -24.26
N LYS A 209 4.73 -7.58 -23.42
CA LYS A 209 3.33 -7.40 -23.85
C LYS A 209 3.05 -5.98 -24.36
N LEU A 210 3.72 -4.97 -23.80
CA LEU A 210 3.53 -3.56 -24.16
C LEU A 210 4.40 -3.08 -25.31
N ALA A 211 5.52 -3.74 -25.61
CA ALA A 211 6.36 -3.42 -26.76
C ALA A 211 5.64 -3.66 -28.11
N GLY A 212 4.48 -4.35 -28.11
CA GLY A 212 3.52 -4.37 -29.21
C GLY A 212 2.64 -3.12 -29.34
N GLY A 213 2.73 -2.15 -28.43
CA GLY A 213 1.92 -0.94 -28.35
C GLY A 213 2.56 0.12 -27.44
N GLY A 214 3.47 0.92 -28.01
CA GLY A 214 4.39 1.79 -27.27
C GLY A 214 3.76 2.69 -26.21
N ARG A 215 4.10 2.46 -24.94
CA ARG A 215 4.10 3.43 -23.82
C ARG A 215 5.07 2.93 -22.75
N ARG A 216 5.72 3.85 -22.03
CA ARG A 216 6.63 3.54 -20.91
C ARG A 216 5.82 2.83 -19.81
N SER A 217 6.02 1.53 -19.66
CA SER A 217 5.36 0.74 -18.63
C SER A 217 6.20 0.73 -17.37
N HIS A 218 5.87 1.61 -16.44
CA HIS A 218 6.30 1.39 -15.07
C HIS A 218 5.08 0.74 -14.39
N CYS A 219 5.12 -0.58 -14.21
CA CYS A 219 4.39 -1.14 -13.07
C CYS A 219 5.08 -0.54 -11.85
N PHE A 220 4.38 0.34 -11.14
CA PHE A 220 4.86 0.82 -9.86
C PHE A 220 4.67 -0.33 -8.88
N TRP A 221 5.78 -0.93 -8.49
CA TRP A 221 5.76 -1.95 -7.46
C TRP A 221 5.71 -1.26 -6.12
N SER A 222 4.69 -1.59 -5.34
CA SER A 222 4.78 -1.51 -3.90
C SER A 222 5.30 -2.85 -3.40
N SER A 223 6.16 -2.82 -2.41
CA SER A 223 6.73 -4.03 -1.83
C SER A 223 6.75 -3.86 -0.33
N MET A 224 6.10 -4.76 0.40
CA MET A 224 6.57 -5.03 1.75
C MET A 224 7.96 -5.65 1.59
N VAL A 225 8.96 -5.14 2.30
CA VAL A 225 10.24 -5.83 2.40
C VAL A 225 10.46 -6.08 3.87
N ASP A 226 10.68 -7.35 4.19
CA ASP A 226 10.58 -7.90 5.53
C ASP A 226 11.52 -7.20 6.52
N PRO A 227 11.07 -7.01 7.77
CA PRO A 227 11.96 -6.75 8.90
C PRO A 227 13.08 -7.80 8.93
N GLY A 228 14.31 -7.40 8.57
CA GLY A 228 15.47 -8.30 8.48
C GLY A 228 16.02 -8.55 7.08
N SER A 229 15.43 -7.98 6.04
CA SER A 229 16.02 -7.98 4.69
C SER A 229 17.36 -7.24 4.68
N THR A 230 18.31 -7.76 3.91
CA THR A 230 19.63 -7.17 3.74
C THR A 230 19.58 -5.96 2.81
N LYS A 231 20.55 -5.04 2.95
CA LYS A 231 20.70 -3.90 2.04
C LYS A 231 20.74 -4.31 0.56
N ALA A 232 21.38 -5.45 0.24
CA ALA A 232 21.48 -5.94 -1.12
C ALA A 232 20.12 -6.39 -1.70
N GLU A 233 19.24 -6.95 -0.87
CA GLU A 233 17.87 -7.31 -1.28
C GLU A 233 17.05 -6.05 -1.58
N PHE A 234 17.14 -5.02 -0.74
CA PHE A 234 16.52 -3.71 -1.02
C PHE A 234 17.05 -3.09 -2.32
N GLU A 235 18.37 -3.02 -2.51
CA GLU A 235 18.98 -2.46 -3.72
C GLU A 235 18.54 -3.23 -4.98
N THR A 236 18.38 -4.56 -4.88
CA THR A 236 17.90 -5.41 -5.98
C THR A 236 16.43 -5.14 -6.30
N ALA A 237 15.55 -5.13 -5.29
CA ALA A 237 14.12 -4.88 -5.46
C ALA A 237 13.85 -3.48 -6.03
N ILE A 238 14.52 -2.46 -5.50
CA ILE A 238 14.48 -1.07 -6.01
C ILE A 238 15.00 -1.03 -7.45
N GLY A 239 16.11 -1.73 -7.74
CA GLY A 239 16.64 -1.89 -9.10
C GLY A 239 15.68 -2.58 -10.08
N HIS A 240 14.62 -3.22 -9.58
CA HIS A 240 13.56 -3.86 -10.37
C HIS A 240 12.24 -3.07 -10.37
N GLY A 241 12.24 -1.86 -9.80
CA GLY A 241 11.15 -0.88 -9.91
C GLY A 241 10.28 -0.75 -8.67
N VAL A 242 10.70 -1.28 -7.51
CA VAL A 242 10.07 -0.98 -6.22
C VAL A 242 10.21 0.51 -5.92
N ALA A 243 9.08 1.16 -5.69
CA ALA A 243 8.97 2.59 -5.42
C ALA A 243 8.41 2.90 -4.02
N LYS A 244 7.72 1.95 -3.38
CA LYS A 244 7.21 2.02 -2.01
C LYS A 244 7.69 0.80 -1.24
N VAL A 245 8.20 1.04 -0.02
CA VAL A 245 8.53 0.01 0.97
C VAL A 245 7.83 0.40 2.27
N ASN A 246 6.95 -0.46 2.78
CA ASN A 246 6.29 -0.18 4.06
C ASN A 246 7.22 -0.57 5.21
N LEU A 247 7.22 0.25 6.27
CA LEU A 247 7.94 0.02 7.51
C LEU A 247 6.96 0.27 8.65
N ASP A 248 6.70 -0.74 9.48
CA ASP A 248 5.82 -0.61 10.64
C ASP A 248 6.47 -1.19 11.89
N THR A 249 6.59 -2.51 11.98
CA THR A 249 7.04 -3.17 13.21
C THR A 249 8.43 -2.71 13.68
N ASP A 250 9.38 -2.50 12.76
CA ASP A 250 10.71 -1.99 13.10
C ASP A 250 10.65 -0.58 13.72
N LEU A 251 9.74 0.28 13.23
CA LEU A 251 9.54 1.63 13.77
C LEU A 251 8.84 1.58 15.13
N GLN A 252 7.89 0.66 15.32
CA GLN A 252 7.26 0.43 16.63
C GLN A 252 8.29 -0.01 17.67
N SER A 253 9.17 -0.96 17.32
CA SER A 253 10.25 -1.42 18.19
C SER A 253 11.22 -0.29 18.54
N ALA A 254 11.67 0.48 17.54
CA ALA A 254 12.56 1.62 17.77
C ALA A 254 11.93 2.68 18.68
N LEU A 255 10.64 2.99 18.51
CA LEU A 255 9.94 3.94 19.37
C LEU A 255 9.81 3.44 20.81
N HIS A 256 9.59 2.14 21.00
CA HIS A 256 9.49 1.54 22.34
C HIS A 256 10.83 1.53 23.08
N GLU A 257 11.95 1.33 22.37
CA GLU A 257 13.29 1.34 22.97
C GLU A 257 13.74 2.73 23.46
N GLU A 258 13.17 3.80 22.91
CA GLU A 258 13.47 5.18 23.34
C GLU A 258 12.62 5.69 24.52
N THR A 259 11.61 4.93 24.97
CA THR A 259 10.72 5.27 26.10
C THR A 259 11.00 4.46 27.35
#